data_AF-A0A1I4V891-F1
#
_entry.id   AF-A0A1I4V891-F1
#
_cell.length_a   1.000
_cell.length_b   1.000
_cell.length_c   1.000
_cell.angle_alpha   90.00
_cell.angle_beta   90.00
_cell.angle_gamma   90.00
#
_symmetry.space_group_name_H-M   'P 1'
#
loop_
_entity.id
_entity.type
_entity.pdbx_description
1 polymer ?
#
loop_
_entity_poly.entity_id
_entity_poly.type
_entity_poly.pdbx_seq_one_letter_code
_entity_poly.pdbx_strand_id
1 'polypeptide(L)'
;MKLKRSDALSLALSITAIFSSGIHAAENQIEIDDSGLTVNFSAAQSKKIYHYLEKVREQEGYVVSSGAAGSVYLSSPAVTCKRTDPGNLGRSEKNDSADLYSCMTRINQAGLSEQP
;
A
#
# COMPACT_ATOMS: atom_id res chain seq x y z
N MET A 1 20.67 14.93 8.32
CA MET A 1 19.73 16.07 8.47
C MET A 1 18.54 15.54 9.28
N LYS A 2 18.33 16.00 10.52
CA LYS A 2 17.29 15.44 11.40
C LYS A 2 15.93 16.03 11.00
N LEU A 3 15.02 15.20 10.46
CA LEU A 3 13.64 15.63 10.20
C LEU A 3 12.96 16.02 11.51
N LYS A 4 12.42 17.24 11.57
CA LYS A 4 11.61 17.69 12.71
C LYS A 4 10.26 16.98 12.66
N ARG A 5 9.78 16.54 13.83
CA ARG A 5 8.45 15.93 14.02
C ARG A 5 7.30 16.73 13.39
N SER A 6 7.45 18.05 13.28
CA SER A 6 6.48 18.97 12.68
C SER A 6 6.26 18.70 11.19
N ASP A 7 7.32 18.36 10.47
CA ASP A 7 7.29 18.19 9.01
C ASP A 7 6.69 16.83 8.62
N ALA A 8 6.92 15.80 9.45
CA ALA A 8 6.30 14.49 9.32
C ALA A 8 4.77 14.54 9.52
N LEU A 9 4.29 15.42 10.40
CA LEU A 9 2.86 15.59 10.68
C LEU A 9 2.12 16.24 9.50
N SER A 10 2.77 17.19 8.82
CA SER A 10 2.21 17.89 7.67
C SER A 10 2.13 16.98 6.44
N LEU A 11 3.16 16.16 6.20
CA LEU A 11 3.15 15.17 5.11
C LEU A 11 2.10 14.07 5.31
N ALA A 12 1.92 13.60 6.55
CA ALA A 12 0.88 12.63 6.89
C ALA A 12 -0.53 13.18 6.59
N LEU A 13 -0.75 14.49 6.81
CA LEU A 13 -2.02 15.14 6.49
C LEU A 13 -2.27 15.24 4.97
N SER A 14 -1.25 15.53 4.18
CA SER A 14 -1.36 15.65 2.71
C SER A 14 -1.57 14.30 2.02
N ILE A 15 -0.95 13.22 2.51
CA ILE A 15 -1.20 11.87 2.01
C ILE A 15 -2.63 11.44 2.32
N THR A 16 -3.17 11.81 3.50
CA THR A 16 -4.58 11.58 3.83
C THR A 16 -5.52 12.34 2.88
N ALA A 17 -5.12 13.55 2.45
CA ALA A 17 -5.91 14.40 1.57
C ALA A 17 -6.11 13.81 0.15
N ILE A 18 -5.11 13.10 -0.39
CA ILE A 18 -5.18 12.50 -1.73
C ILE A 18 -6.16 11.30 -1.78
N PHE A 19 -6.46 10.67 -0.64
CA PHE A 19 -7.39 9.54 -0.53
C PHE A 19 -8.77 9.91 0.06
N SER A 20 -9.05 11.20 0.30
CA SER A 20 -10.25 11.69 1.01
C SER A 20 -11.58 11.46 0.31
N SER A 21 -11.61 11.15 -0.99
CA SER A 21 -12.88 11.00 -1.72
C SER A 21 -13.51 9.61 -1.60
N GLY A 22 -12.92 8.67 -0.84
CA GLY A 22 -13.53 7.36 -0.65
C GLY A 22 -12.94 6.46 0.45
N ILE A 23 -11.93 6.91 1.18
CA ILE A 23 -11.27 6.11 2.21
C ILE A 23 -11.53 6.75 3.57
N HIS A 24 -12.62 6.31 4.21
CA HIS A 24 -12.89 6.61 5.62
C HIS A 24 -11.65 6.28 6.46
N ALA A 25 -11.33 7.16 7.41
CA ALA A 25 -10.20 7.10 8.34
C ALA A 25 -9.89 5.66 8.76
N ALA A 26 -8.82 5.10 8.20
CA ALA A 26 -8.25 3.85 8.67
C ALA A 26 -6.90 4.17 9.32
N GLU A 27 -6.55 3.42 10.36
CA GLU A 27 -5.19 3.41 10.89
C GLU A 27 -4.24 2.89 9.80
N ASN A 28 -3.67 3.82 9.05
CA ASN A 28 -2.50 3.54 8.22
C ASN A 28 -1.28 3.53 9.15
N GLN A 29 -0.47 2.49 9.06
CA GLN A 29 0.80 2.45 9.79
C GLN A 29 1.86 3.14 8.94
N ILE A 30 2.33 4.29 9.41
CA ILE A 30 3.37 5.07 8.74
C ILE A 30 4.70 4.78 9.42
N GLU A 31 5.66 4.27 8.65
CA GLU A 31 7.02 4.00 9.09
C GLU A 31 7.97 4.96 8.36
N ILE A 32 8.84 5.62 9.10
CA ILE A 32 9.84 6.54 8.57
C ILE A 32 11.21 6.04 9.01
N ASP A 33 12.09 5.80 8.04
CA ASP A 33 13.47 5.41 8.26
C ASP A 33 14.41 6.27 7.39
N ASP A 34 15.73 6.04 7.51
CA ASP A 34 16.74 6.79 6.75
C ASP A 34 16.63 6.60 5.22
N SER A 35 15.87 5.59 4.76
CA SER A 35 15.67 5.23 3.37
C SER A 35 14.36 5.75 2.78
N GLY A 36 13.47 6.33 3.59
CA GLY A 36 12.25 6.98 3.14
C GLY A 36 11.06 6.84 4.10
N LEU A 37 9.87 7.03 3.54
CA LEU A 37 8.58 6.88 4.20
C LEU A 37 7.82 5.72 3.56
N THR A 38 7.40 4.77 4.38
CA THR A 38 6.54 3.66 3.98
C THR A 38 5.19 3.82 4.66
N VAL A 39 4.11 3.78 3.89
CA VAL A 39 2.75 3.78 4.42
C VAL A 39 2.14 2.43 4.15
N ASN A 40 1.83 1.69 5.21
CA ASN A 40 1.08 0.45 5.13
C ASN A 40 -0.41 0.75 5.30
N PHE A 41 -1.22 0.30 4.35
CA PHE A 41 -2.67 0.46 4.41
C PHE A 41 -3.27 -0.62 5.31
N SER A 42 -4.37 -0.31 6.00
CA SER A 42 -5.13 -1.32 6.75
C SER A 42 -5.55 -2.49 5.84
N ALA A 43 -5.83 -3.65 6.44
CA ALA A 43 -6.29 -4.83 5.70
C ALA A 43 -7.52 -4.53 4.80
N ALA A 44 -8.48 -3.77 5.34
CA ALA A 44 -9.71 -3.41 4.62
C ALA A 44 -9.45 -2.49 3.41
N GLN A 45 -8.55 -1.51 3.54
CA GLN A 45 -8.12 -0.67 2.41
C GLN A 45 -7.31 -1.47 1.42
N SER A 46 -6.35 -2.28 1.91
CA SER A 46 -5.48 -3.11 1.08
C SER A 46 -6.31 -4.00 0.15
N LYS A 47 -7.37 -4.63 0.66
CA LYS A 47 -8.31 -5.39 -0.16
C LYS A 47 -8.96 -4.54 -1.27
N LYS A 48 -9.48 -3.36 -0.93
CA LYS A 48 -10.11 -2.45 -1.90
C LYS A 48 -9.13 -2.01 -2.98
N ILE A 49 -7.92 -1.61 -2.58
CA ILE A 49 -6.86 -1.17 -3.49
C ILE A 49 -6.44 -2.33 -4.39
N TYR A 50 -6.20 -3.51 -3.84
CA TYR A 50 -5.83 -4.70 -4.62
C TYR A 50 -6.85 -5.00 -5.72
N HIS A 51 -8.14 -5.04 -5.40
CA HIS A 51 -9.19 -5.27 -6.41
C HIS A 51 -9.33 -4.12 -7.42
N TYR A 52 -9.06 -2.88 -7.01
CA TYR A 52 -8.99 -1.78 -7.96
C TYR A 52 -7.85 -2.02 -8.95
N LEU A 53 -6.65 -2.33 -8.46
CA LEU A 53 -5.49 -2.65 -9.29
C LEU A 53 -5.74 -3.86 -10.21
N GLU A 54 -6.45 -4.90 -9.75
CA GLU A 54 -6.88 -6.01 -10.61
C GLU A 54 -7.76 -5.55 -11.77
N LYS A 55 -8.71 -4.64 -11.51
CA LYS A 55 -9.62 -4.12 -12.54
C LYS A 55 -8.91 -3.22 -13.55
N VAL A 56 -7.95 -2.41 -13.09
CA VAL A 56 -7.22 -1.47 -13.97
C VAL A 56 -5.94 -2.06 -14.58
N ARG A 57 -5.62 -3.32 -14.27
CA ARG A 57 -4.44 -4.05 -14.76
C ARG A 57 -4.24 -3.92 -16.28
N GLU A 58 -5.32 -3.96 -17.04
CA GLU A 58 -5.29 -3.93 -18.52
C GLU A 58 -5.05 -2.53 -19.09
N GLN A 59 -5.11 -1.48 -18.27
CA GLN A 59 -5.12 -0.09 -18.73
C GLN A 59 -3.85 0.68 -18.35
N GLU A 60 -3.17 0.39 -17.23
CA GLU A 60 -2.09 1.27 -16.73
C GLU A 60 -0.74 0.60 -16.39
N GLY A 61 -0.39 -0.50 -17.05
CA GLY A 61 1.00 -0.99 -17.03
C GLY A 61 1.48 -1.56 -15.70
N TYR A 62 0.57 -2.17 -14.93
CA TYR A 62 0.89 -2.82 -13.65
C TYR A 62 1.72 -4.09 -13.86
N VAL A 63 2.66 -4.34 -12.94
CA VAL A 63 3.42 -5.59 -12.91
C VAL A 63 2.72 -6.57 -11.98
N VAL A 64 2.33 -7.72 -12.55
CA VAL A 64 1.87 -8.88 -11.77
C VAL A 64 3.05 -9.82 -11.60
N SER A 65 3.34 -10.20 -10.36
CA SER A 65 4.34 -11.24 -10.08
C SER A 65 3.81 -12.24 -9.07
N SER A 66 4.22 -13.49 -9.21
CA SER A 66 4.04 -14.52 -8.19
C SER A 66 5.24 -14.52 -7.27
N GLY A 67 4.99 -14.62 -5.97
CA GLY A 67 6.04 -14.77 -4.96
C GLY A 67 5.97 -16.12 -4.27
N ALA A 68 6.75 -16.24 -3.20
CA ALA A 68 6.80 -17.44 -2.38
C ALA A 68 5.41 -17.82 -1.85
N ALA A 69 5.18 -19.13 -1.70
CA ALA A 69 3.94 -19.70 -1.19
C ALA A 69 2.70 -19.19 -1.94
N GLY A 70 2.73 -19.12 -3.28
CA GLY A 70 1.55 -18.79 -4.09
C GLY A 70 1.02 -17.36 -3.90
N SER A 71 1.74 -16.48 -3.21
CA SER A 71 1.32 -15.09 -3.05
C SER A 71 1.37 -14.36 -4.40
N VAL A 72 0.39 -13.49 -4.66
CA VAL A 72 0.34 -12.67 -5.88
C VAL A 72 0.60 -11.22 -5.51
N TYR A 73 1.50 -10.58 -6.25
CA TYR A 73 1.84 -9.18 -6.10
C TYR A 73 1.32 -8.38 -7.29
N LEU A 74 0.73 -7.23 -6.99
CA LEU A 74 0.31 -6.22 -7.97
C LEU A 74 1.04 -4.93 -7.64
N SER A 75 1.89 -4.48 -8.56
CA SER A 75 2.72 -3.30 -8.35
C SER A 75 2.44 -2.24 -9.41
N SER A 76 2.19 -1.02 -8.94
CA SER A 76 2.17 0.21 -9.71
C SER A 76 3.36 1.09 -9.31
N PRO A 77 3.64 2.16 -10.06
CA PRO A 77 4.65 3.15 -9.65
C PRO A 77 4.40 3.75 -8.25
N ALA A 78 3.13 3.79 -7.80
CA ALA A 78 2.74 4.42 -6.55
C ALA A 78 2.47 3.42 -5.41
N VAL A 79 1.96 2.23 -5.71
CA VAL A 79 1.50 1.27 -4.70
C VAL A 79 1.91 -0.15 -5.08
N THR A 80 2.40 -0.89 -4.09
CA THR A 80 2.62 -2.33 -4.19
C THR A 80 1.66 -3.05 -3.26
N CYS A 81 0.95 -4.05 -3.77
CA CYS A 81 0.06 -4.89 -3.01
C CYS A 81 0.45 -6.36 -3.12
N LYS A 82 0.21 -7.10 -2.05
CA LYS A 82 0.33 -8.55 -1.94
C LYS A 82 -1.02 -9.14 -1.55
N ARG A 83 -1.42 -10.21 -2.23
CA ARG A 83 -2.44 -11.14 -1.78
C ARG A 83 -1.77 -12.45 -1.36
N THR A 84 -1.98 -12.84 -0.12
CA THR A 84 -1.55 -14.15 0.40
C THR A 84 -2.52 -15.21 -0.10
N ASP A 85 -2.00 -16.32 -0.62
CA ASP A 85 -2.83 -17.47 -0.99
C ASP A 85 -3.51 -18.05 0.27
N PRO A 86 -4.86 -18.09 0.33
CA PRO A 86 -5.59 -18.64 1.46
C PRO A 86 -5.23 -20.09 1.81
N GLY A 87 -4.80 -20.88 0.82
CA GLY A 87 -4.43 -22.28 1.02
C GLY A 87 -3.31 -22.46 2.05
N ASN A 88 -2.36 -21.52 2.11
CA ASN A 88 -1.28 -21.54 3.10
C ASN A 88 -1.77 -21.35 4.54
N LEU A 89 -2.97 -20.81 4.72
CA LEU A 89 -3.59 -20.60 6.02
C LEU A 89 -4.61 -21.69 6.35
N GLY A 90 -4.69 -22.76 5.55
CA GLY A 90 -5.69 -23.82 5.68
C GLY A 90 -7.12 -23.34 5.40
N ARG A 91 -7.27 -22.27 4.59
CA ARG A 91 -8.57 -21.68 4.24
C ARG A 91 -8.95 -22.06 2.82
N SER A 92 -10.24 -21.94 2.50
CA SER A 92 -10.76 -22.14 1.15
C SER A 92 -10.07 -21.20 0.15
N GLU A 93 -9.76 -21.68 -1.06
CA GLU A 93 -9.21 -20.87 -2.15
C GLU A 93 -10.12 -19.70 -2.56
N LYS A 94 -11.43 -19.82 -2.28
CA LYS A 94 -12.42 -18.75 -2.50
C LYS A 94 -12.46 -17.72 -1.35
N ASN A 95 -11.65 -17.91 -0.31
CA ASN A 95 -11.58 -16.97 0.79
C ASN A 95 -11.00 -15.63 0.31
N ASP A 96 -11.73 -14.57 0.65
CA ASP A 96 -11.46 -13.21 0.24
C ASP A 96 -11.45 -12.27 1.46
N SER A 97 -11.08 -12.78 2.63
CA SER A 97 -10.98 -11.99 3.85
C SER A 97 -9.90 -10.90 3.72
N ALA A 98 -10.14 -9.75 4.35
CA ALA A 98 -9.28 -8.58 4.25
C ALA A 98 -7.85 -8.82 4.73
N ASP A 99 -7.65 -9.71 5.72
CA ASP A 99 -6.34 -10.05 6.29
C ASP A 99 -5.40 -10.76 5.30
N LEU A 100 -5.93 -11.24 4.17
CA LEU A 100 -5.12 -11.81 3.10
C LEU A 100 -4.39 -10.75 2.27
N TYR A 101 -4.77 -9.47 2.42
CA TYR A 101 -4.30 -8.38 1.59
C TYR A 101 -3.40 -7.43 2.39
N SER A 102 -2.28 -7.06 1.78
CA SER A 102 -1.37 -6.05 2.31
C SER A 102 -0.91 -5.15 1.18
N CYS A 103 -1.14 -3.86 1.32
CA CYS A 103 -0.67 -2.85 0.37
C CYS A 103 0.20 -1.84 1.08
N MET A 104 1.18 -1.30 0.35
CA MET A 104 2.01 -0.21 0.82
C MET A 104 2.33 0.77 -0.31
N THR A 105 2.57 2.03 0.06
CA THR A 105 3.27 2.99 -0.78
C THR A 105 4.58 3.37 -0.13
N ARG A 106 5.61 3.61 -0.94
CA ARG A 106 6.93 3.99 -0.47
C ARG A 106 7.40 5.24 -1.20
N ILE A 107 7.70 6.27 -0.43
CA ILE A 107 8.35 7.48 -0.92
C ILE A 107 9.80 7.40 -0.45
N ASN A 108 10.73 7.31 -1.38
CA ASN A 108 12.15 7.28 -1.03
C ASN A 108 12.63 8.66 -0.53
N GLN A 109 13.84 8.70 0.04
CA GLN A 109 14.41 9.94 0.55
C GLN A 109 14.47 11.06 -0.50
N ALA A 110 14.72 10.75 -1.77
CA ALA A 110 14.73 11.73 -2.86
C ALA A 110 13.35 12.39 -3.01
N GLY A 111 12.28 11.60 -3.08
CA GLY A 111 10.91 12.09 -3.15
C GLY A 111 10.42 12.81 -1.89
N LEU A 112 11.05 12.59 -0.73
CA LEU A 112 10.80 13.37 0.49
C LEU A 112 11.53 14.72 0.51
N SER A 113 12.60 14.86 -0.28
CA SER A 113 13.44 16.05 -0.35
C SER A 113 13.04 17.03 -1.44
N GLU A 114 12.24 16.59 -2.41
CA GLU A 114 11.59 17.48 -3.38
C GLU A 114 10.51 18.29 -2.64
N GLN A 115 10.72 19.60 -2.49
CA GLN A 115 9.65 20.50 -2.10
C GLN A 115 8.55 20.48 -3.18
N PRO A 116 7.26 20.54 -2.79
CA PRO A 116 6.15 20.62 -3.74
C PRO A 116 6.24 21.84 -4.66
#